data_AF-W4Q8C6-F1
#
_entry.id   AF-W4Q8C6-F1
#
_cell.length_a   1.000
_cell.length_b   1.000
_cell.length_c   1.000
_cell.angle_alpha   90.00
_cell.angle_beta   90.00
_cell.angle_gamma   90.00
#
_symmetry.space_group_name_H-M   'P 1'
#
loop_
_entity.id
_entity.type
_entity.pdbx_description
1 polymer ?
#
loop_
_entity_poly.entity_id
_entity_poly.type
_entity_poly.pdbx_seq_one_letter_code
_entity_poly.pdbx_strand_id
1 'polypeptide(L)'
;MTRVNHLETKNELLGLQKIISCIDPNVYNQVKFLSNRGNSNNINTLDLIKYTNGRPYVDLKLTEANDENKVPLKSGLNWGQRSGRNQNQAYINVPTHIRNTYPDFFPNQKEKFVLVTDDGYHFICVMSQDNAKAITTSRDTSELGKYFRKRLGVELGNLITINDLDSYGRDYVRIYKLNDETYFLEFS
;
A
#
# COMPACT_ATOMS: atom_id res chain seq x y z
N MET A 1 -49.76 36.67 -14.91
CA MET A 1 -49.07 35.38 -15.19
C MET A 1 -47.88 35.67 -16.09
N THR A 2 -46.69 35.81 -15.50
CA THR A 2 -45.45 35.94 -16.28
C THR A 2 -44.40 35.10 -15.55
N ARG A 3 -44.07 33.93 -16.13
CA ARG A 3 -43.03 33.02 -15.61
C ARG A 3 -41.66 33.61 -15.97
N VAL A 4 -40.85 33.88 -14.97
CA VAL A 4 -39.42 34.15 -15.13
C VAL A 4 -38.72 32.79 -15.22
N ASN A 5 -38.23 32.44 -16.41
CA ASN A 5 -37.35 31.30 -16.60
C ASN A 5 -35.95 31.67 -16.09
N HIS A 6 -35.71 31.44 -14.81
CA HIS A 6 -34.38 31.53 -14.23
C HIS A 6 -33.70 30.18 -14.37
N LEU A 7 -32.94 30.00 -15.45
CA LEU A 7 -31.88 28.99 -15.62
C LEU A 7 -31.00 29.42 -16.80
N GLU A 8 -30.52 30.68 -16.76
CA GLU A 8 -29.32 31.04 -17.49
C GLU A 8 -28.14 30.36 -16.79
N THR A 9 -27.45 29.57 -17.59
CA THR A 9 -26.35 28.68 -17.26
C THR A 9 -25.27 29.37 -16.42
N LYS A 10 -25.08 28.83 -15.21
CA LYS A 10 -24.00 29.11 -14.24
C LYS A 10 -22.59 28.72 -14.74
N ASN A 11 -22.29 28.88 -16.03
CA ASN A 11 -21.02 28.47 -16.64
C ASN A 11 -20.03 29.62 -16.89
N GLU A 12 -20.37 30.87 -16.57
CA GLU A 12 -19.45 32.02 -16.77
C GLU A 12 -18.71 32.47 -15.50
N LEU A 13 -19.01 31.91 -14.33
CA LEU A 13 -18.48 32.41 -13.04
C LEU A 13 -17.24 31.68 -12.50
N LEU A 14 -16.78 30.63 -13.17
CA LEU A 14 -15.56 29.92 -12.78
C LEU A 14 -14.77 29.68 -14.06
N GLY A 15 -13.62 30.34 -14.22
CA GLY A 15 -12.67 30.14 -15.33
C GLY A 15 -12.02 28.75 -15.31
N LEU A 16 -12.85 27.71 -15.28
CA LEU A 16 -12.45 26.32 -15.24
C LEU A 16 -12.26 25.84 -16.68
N GLN A 17 -11.03 25.42 -16.96
CA GLN A 17 -10.72 24.59 -18.11
C GLN A 17 -11.79 23.50 -18.28
N LYS A 18 -12.24 23.32 -19.53
CA LYS A 18 -13.17 22.29 -20.01
C LYS A 18 -13.33 21.10 -19.04
N ILE A 19 -14.43 21.08 -18.32
CA ILE A 19 -14.85 19.91 -17.55
C ILE A 19 -15.53 18.94 -18.52
N ILE A 20 -15.05 17.70 -18.58
CA ILE A 20 -15.69 16.62 -19.33
C ILE A 20 -16.24 15.59 -18.34
N SER A 21 -17.42 15.05 -18.63
CA SER A 21 -18.03 14.01 -17.80
C SER A 21 -17.24 12.70 -17.91
N CYS A 22 -17.09 11.97 -16.81
CA CYS A 22 -16.39 10.66 -16.79
C CYS A 22 -17.09 9.57 -17.63
N ILE A 23 -18.35 9.79 -18.00
CA ILE A 23 -19.13 8.90 -18.88
C ILE A 23 -19.23 9.42 -20.31
N ASP A 24 -18.59 10.55 -20.61
CA ASP A 24 -18.53 11.06 -21.98
C ASP A 24 -17.78 10.04 -22.85
N PRO A 25 -18.34 9.60 -24.00
CA PRO A 25 -17.66 8.69 -24.91
C PRO A 25 -16.27 9.18 -25.36
N ASN A 26 -16.06 10.50 -25.34
CA ASN A 26 -14.81 11.15 -25.72
C ASN A 26 -13.88 11.44 -24.54
N VAL A 27 -14.23 11.03 -23.32
CA VAL A 27 -13.36 11.16 -22.14
C VAL A 27 -11.99 10.55 -22.41
N TYR A 28 -11.95 9.45 -23.16
CA TYR A 28 -10.72 8.76 -23.54
C TYR A 28 -9.76 9.64 -24.37
N ASN A 29 -10.28 10.58 -25.15
CA ASN A 29 -9.48 11.48 -25.98
C ASN A 29 -8.92 12.68 -25.19
N GLN A 30 -9.50 12.96 -24.01
CA GLN A 30 -9.05 14.02 -23.12
C GLN A 30 -8.07 13.52 -22.05
N VAL A 31 -7.97 12.20 -21.86
CA VAL A 31 -7.07 11.57 -20.89
C VAL A 31 -5.90 10.93 -21.64
N LYS A 32 -4.67 11.38 -21.34
CA LYS A 32 -3.46 10.73 -21.85
C LYS A 32 -3.18 9.47 -21.05
N PHE A 33 -3.74 8.34 -21.48
CA PHE A 33 -3.38 7.04 -20.92
C PHE A 33 -1.95 6.69 -21.31
N LEU A 34 -1.03 6.69 -20.36
CA LEU A 34 0.27 6.05 -20.50
C LEU A 34 0.07 4.53 -20.35
N SER A 35 -0.64 3.92 -21.31
CA SER A 35 -0.75 2.47 -21.38
C SER A 35 0.45 1.92 -22.14
N ASN A 36 1.24 1.08 -21.49
CA ASN A 36 2.21 0.26 -22.19
C ASN A 36 1.43 -0.87 -22.85
N ARG A 37 1.47 -0.96 -24.19
CA ARG A 37 0.87 -2.06 -24.95
C ARG A 37 1.63 -3.35 -24.68
N GLY A 38 1.24 -4.05 -23.63
CA GLY A 38 1.65 -5.41 -23.31
C GLY A 38 0.53 -6.07 -22.52
N ASN A 39 0.22 -7.32 -22.86
CA ASN A 39 -0.82 -8.13 -22.22
C ASN A 39 -0.42 -8.48 -20.78
N SER A 40 -0.48 -7.50 -19.87
CA SER A 40 -0.08 -7.66 -18.48
C SER A 40 -0.92 -6.74 -17.60
N ASN A 41 -1.69 -7.32 -16.69
CA ASN A 41 -2.35 -6.63 -15.59
C ASN A 41 -1.36 -6.01 -14.57
N ASN A 42 -0.05 -6.06 -14.84
CA ASN A 42 0.97 -5.49 -13.97
C ASN A 42 1.23 -4.03 -14.31
N ILE A 43 1.13 -3.19 -13.29
CA ILE A 43 1.54 -1.80 -13.31
C ILE A 43 3.06 -1.76 -13.63
N ASN A 44 3.50 -0.83 -14.48
CA ASN A 44 4.93 -0.66 -14.75
C ASN A 44 5.64 -0.15 -13.48
N THR A 45 6.25 -1.06 -12.73
CA THR A 45 6.91 -0.76 -11.45
C THR A 45 8.05 0.24 -11.61
N LEU A 46 8.73 0.24 -12.76
CA LEU A 46 9.77 1.23 -13.09
C LEU A 46 9.23 2.65 -13.19
N ASP A 47 7.98 2.83 -13.63
CA ASP A 47 7.35 4.13 -13.64
C ASP A 47 6.94 4.56 -12.24
N LEU A 48 6.45 3.63 -11.41
CA LEU A 48 6.15 3.90 -9.99
C LEU A 48 7.38 4.34 -9.18
N ILE A 49 8.53 3.71 -9.41
CA ILE A 49 9.80 4.09 -8.76
C ILE A 49 10.18 5.53 -9.11
N LYS A 50 9.88 6.03 -10.32
CA LYS A 50 10.13 7.45 -10.63
C LYS A 50 9.31 8.40 -9.76
N TYR A 51 8.11 7.97 -9.35
CA TYR A 51 7.25 8.75 -8.47
C TYR A 51 7.66 8.72 -7.00
N THR A 52 8.63 7.88 -6.60
CA THR A 52 9.18 7.88 -5.23
C THR A 52 10.22 8.97 -5.02
N ASN A 53 10.77 9.55 -6.09
CA ASN A 53 11.79 10.59 -5.99
C ASN A 53 11.27 11.83 -5.23
N GLY A 54 11.95 12.21 -4.16
CA GLY A 54 11.56 13.32 -3.29
C GLY A 54 10.32 13.06 -2.42
N ARG A 55 9.77 11.84 -2.41
CA ARG A 55 8.66 11.48 -1.52
C ARG A 55 9.16 11.10 -0.13
N PRO A 56 8.40 11.43 0.93
CA PRO A 56 8.72 10.97 2.27
C PRO A 56 8.57 9.45 2.35
N TYR A 57 9.44 8.83 3.13
CA TYR A 57 9.44 7.38 3.36
C TYR A 57 9.76 7.02 4.80
N VAL A 58 9.42 5.80 5.19
CA VAL A 58 9.81 5.17 6.44
C VAL A 58 10.34 3.77 6.17
N ASP A 59 11.37 3.37 6.92
CA ASP A 59 11.90 2.00 6.91
C ASP A 59 11.30 1.23 8.09
N LEU A 60 10.62 0.12 7.78
CA LEU A 60 9.95 -0.74 8.75
C LEU A 60 10.67 -2.09 8.82
N LYS A 61 11.37 -2.31 9.94
CA LYS A 61 12.07 -3.58 10.21
C LYS A 61 11.09 -4.73 10.31
N LEU A 62 11.47 -5.87 9.71
CA LEU A 62 10.74 -7.14 9.75
C LEU A 62 11.23 -8.04 10.90
N THR A 63 12.27 -7.60 11.60
CA THR A 63 12.92 -8.25 12.74
C THR A 63 12.42 -7.69 14.08
N GLU A 64 12.87 -8.27 15.19
CA GLU A 64 12.52 -7.81 16.53
C GLU A 64 13.14 -6.45 16.83
N ALA A 65 12.41 -5.59 17.54
CA ALA A 65 12.89 -4.24 17.86
C ALA A 65 14.17 -4.22 18.71
N ASN A 66 14.43 -5.29 19.47
CA ASN A 66 15.58 -5.40 20.37
C ASN A 66 16.65 -6.36 19.84
N ASP A 67 16.42 -7.03 18.71
CA ASP A 67 17.34 -8.01 18.13
C ASP A 67 17.12 -8.11 16.62
N GLU A 68 17.98 -7.46 15.85
CA GLU A 68 17.93 -7.46 14.39
C GLU A 68 18.23 -8.84 13.79
N ASN A 69 18.78 -9.78 14.57
CA ASN A 69 19.08 -11.14 14.11
C ASN A 69 17.92 -12.10 14.39
N LYS A 70 16.74 -11.60 14.75
CA LYS A 70 15.56 -12.42 15.03
C LYS A 70 14.32 -11.90 14.33
N VAL A 71 13.60 -12.79 13.67
CA VAL A 71 12.23 -12.56 13.23
C VAL A 71 11.28 -13.00 14.35
N PRO A 72 10.30 -12.16 14.76
CA PRO A 72 9.37 -12.54 15.81
C PRO A 72 8.62 -13.84 15.47
N LEU A 73 8.52 -14.77 16.42
CA LEU A 73 7.94 -16.09 16.16
C LEU A 73 6.41 -16.11 15.97
N LYS A 74 5.70 -15.11 16.51
CA LYS A 74 4.22 -15.10 16.62
C LYS A 74 3.60 -13.72 16.35
N SER A 75 4.34 -12.82 15.73
CA SER A 75 3.91 -11.47 15.36
C SER A 75 4.56 -11.06 14.03
N GLY A 76 4.19 -9.89 13.49
CA GLY A 76 4.67 -9.42 12.19
C GLY A 76 4.37 -10.43 11.07
N LEU A 77 5.42 -10.86 10.37
CA LEU A 77 5.35 -11.85 9.28
C LEU A 77 4.89 -13.25 9.72
N ASN A 78 5.07 -13.57 11.00
CA ASN A 78 4.72 -14.86 11.60
C ASN A 78 3.48 -14.79 12.50
N TRP A 79 2.64 -13.76 12.34
CA TRP A 79 1.44 -13.63 13.18
C TRP A 79 0.49 -14.84 13.09
N GLY A 80 0.41 -15.48 11.92
CA GLY A 80 -0.34 -16.71 11.67
C GLY A 80 0.17 -17.94 12.40
N GLN A 81 1.42 -17.93 12.91
CA GLN A 81 2.06 -19.04 13.62
C GLN A 81 1.55 -19.22 15.07
N ARG A 82 0.57 -18.41 15.47
CA ARG A 82 -0.17 -18.61 16.72
C ARG A 82 -1.13 -19.79 16.56
N SER A 83 -1.35 -20.52 17.66
CA SER A 83 -2.31 -21.61 17.70
C SER A 83 -3.71 -21.16 17.25
N GLY A 84 -4.38 -21.98 16.43
CA GLY A 84 -5.74 -21.73 15.95
C GLY A 84 -5.89 -20.65 14.87
N ARG A 85 -4.78 -20.17 14.28
CA ARG A 85 -4.82 -19.18 13.20
C ARG A 85 -4.48 -19.81 11.85
N ASN A 86 -4.89 -19.12 10.79
CA ASN A 86 -4.37 -19.39 9.45
C ASN A 86 -2.87 -19.03 9.43
N GLN A 87 -2.03 -20.02 9.13
CA GLN A 87 -0.56 -19.93 9.22
C GLN A 87 0.06 -18.90 8.27
N ASN A 88 -0.68 -18.48 7.25
CA ASN A 88 -0.26 -17.44 6.31
C ASN A 88 -0.62 -16.01 6.76
N GLN A 89 -1.30 -15.81 7.88
CA GLN A 89 -1.62 -14.45 8.33
C GLN A 89 -0.36 -13.68 8.72
N ALA A 90 -0.25 -12.44 8.26
CA ALA A 90 0.85 -11.55 8.58
C ALA A 90 0.38 -10.09 8.64
N TYR A 91 1.21 -9.24 9.23
CA TYR A 91 1.09 -7.79 9.16
C TYR A 91 2.48 -7.15 9.14
N ILE A 92 2.59 -5.93 8.63
CA ILE A 92 3.83 -5.13 8.74
C ILE A 92 3.69 -4.24 9.97
N ASN A 93 4.64 -4.34 10.90
CA ASN A 93 4.62 -3.55 12.12
C ASN A 93 5.06 -2.11 11.84
N VAL A 94 4.29 -1.14 12.29
CA VAL A 94 4.68 0.28 12.30
C VAL A 94 5.06 0.62 13.74
N PRO A 95 6.33 0.83 14.08
CA PRO A 95 6.75 1.12 15.45
C PRO A 95 6.16 2.41 16.01
N THR A 96 6.00 2.47 17.34
CA THR A 96 5.45 3.67 18.01
C THR A 96 6.28 4.93 17.75
N HIS A 97 7.61 4.82 17.68
CA HIS A 97 8.45 5.98 17.37
C HIS A 97 8.14 6.54 15.97
N ILE A 98 7.95 5.70 14.95
CA ILE A 98 7.54 6.14 13.60
C ILE A 98 6.19 6.87 13.64
N ARG A 99 5.19 6.32 14.35
CA ARG A 99 3.87 6.95 14.47
C ARG A 99 3.92 8.28 15.23
N ASN A 100 4.80 8.42 16.22
CA ASN A 100 4.94 9.65 16.99
C ASN A 100 5.74 10.72 16.23
N THR A 101 6.78 10.33 15.50
CA THR A 101 7.62 11.25 14.72
C THR A 101 6.90 11.72 13.46
N TYR A 102 6.10 10.85 12.83
CA TYR A 102 5.37 11.15 11.60
C TYR A 102 3.88 10.78 11.73
N PRO A 103 3.10 11.52 12.55
CA PRO A 103 1.71 11.18 12.85
C PRO A 103 0.81 11.15 11.61
N ASP A 104 1.10 11.99 10.61
CA ASP A 104 0.32 12.08 9.37
C ASP A 104 0.89 11.21 8.23
N PHE A 105 1.86 10.34 8.53
CA PHE A 105 2.47 9.51 7.50
C PHE A 105 1.52 8.43 7.01
N PHE A 106 0.82 7.74 7.91
CA PHE A 106 -0.17 6.71 7.58
C PHE A 106 -1.60 7.24 7.81
N PRO A 107 -2.62 6.71 7.12
CA PRO A 107 -4.01 7.10 7.34
C PRO A 107 -4.50 6.73 8.73
N ASN A 108 -5.66 7.25 9.14
CA ASN A 108 -6.25 6.89 10.42
C ASN A 108 -6.60 5.40 10.47
N GLN A 109 -6.75 4.88 11.69
CA GLN A 109 -7.11 3.48 11.88
C GLN A 109 -8.41 3.14 11.13
N LYS A 110 -8.39 2.01 10.38
CA LYS A 110 -9.49 1.53 9.52
C LYS A 110 -9.75 2.33 8.23
N GLU A 111 -9.10 3.46 8.00
CA GLU A 111 -9.11 4.10 6.68
C GLU A 111 -8.34 3.24 5.68
N LYS A 112 -8.92 3.07 4.48
CA LYS A 112 -8.35 2.21 3.45
C LYS A 112 -7.34 2.98 2.62
N PHE A 113 -6.24 2.33 2.28
CA PHE A 113 -5.25 2.83 1.33
C PHE A 113 -4.75 1.70 0.44
N VAL A 114 -4.22 2.07 -0.72
CA VAL A 114 -3.56 1.15 -1.65
C VAL A 114 -2.08 1.07 -1.31
N LEU A 115 -1.57 -0.15 -1.19
CA LEU A 115 -0.15 -0.44 -1.06
C LEU A 115 0.31 -1.16 -2.32
N VAL A 116 1.13 -0.50 -3.14
CA VAL A 116 1.69 -1.08 -4.37
C VAL A 116 3.12 -1.51 -4.12
N THR A 117 3.48 -2.71 -4.53
CA THR A 117 4.82 -3.27 -4.31
C THR A 117 5.73 -3.05 -5.52
N ASP A 118 7.03 -3.11 -5.29
CA ASP A 118 8.08 -2.99 -6.29
C ASP A 118 8.09 -4.08 -7.38
N ASP A 119 7.42 -5.21 -7.14
CA ASP A 119 7.20 -6.30 -8.11
C ASP A 119 5.78 -6.29 -8.71
N GLY A 120 4.99 -5.24 -8.46
CA GLY A 120 3.75 -4.96 -9.18
C GLY A 120 2.48 -5.55 -8.56
N TYR A 121 2.57 -6.17 -7.39
CA TYR A 121 1.38 -6.49 -6.60
C TYR A 121 0.77 -5.23 -5.99
N HIS A 122 -0.52 -5.29 -5.68
CA HIS A 122 -1.20 -4.23 -4.94
C HIS A 122 -2.17 -4.82 -3.92
N PHE A 123 -2.31 -4.13 -2.80
CA PHE A 123 -3.19 -4.53 -1.70
C PHE A 123 -4.04 -3.35 -1.26
N ILE A 124 -5.30 -3.61 -0.93
CA ILE A 124 -6.14 -2.65 -0.20
C ILE A 124 -5.90 -2.91 1.29
N CYS A 125 -5.15 -2.01 1.92
CA CYS A 125 -4.71 -2.10 3.29
C CYS A 125 -5.49 -1.16 4.21
N VAL A 126 -5.36 -1.40 5.52
CA VAL A 126 -5.79 -0.51 6.60
C VAL A 126 -4.74 -0.52 7.70
N MET A 127 -4.65 0.56 8.46
CA MET A 127 -4.00 0.55 9.77
C MET A 127 -4.92 -0.15 10.78
N SER A 128 -4.42 -1.17 11.48
CA SER A 128 -5.19 -2.03 12.37
C SER A 128 -4.46 -2.33 13.70
N GLN A 129 -5.11 -3.13 14.55
CA GLN A 129 -4.72 -3.46 15.93
C GLN A 129 -4.61 -2.23 16.85
N ASP A 130 -4.35 -2.48 18.14
CA ASP A 130 -4.23 -1.42 19.14
C ASP A 130 -3.17 -0.39 18.73
N ASN A 131 -3.54 0.88 18.84
CA ASN A 131 -2.71 2.04 18.49
C ASN A 131 -2.33 2.13 17.00
N ALA A 132 -3.11 1.54 16.08
CA ALA A 132 -2.84 1.58 14.64
C ALA A 132 -1.42 1.12 14.28
N LYS A 133 -0.93 0.08 14.98
CA LYS A 133 0.47 -0.39 14.86
C LYS A 133 0.72 -1.38 13.72
N ALA A 134 -0.31 -1.81 13.01
CA ALA A 134 -0.21 -2.88 12.02
C ALA A 134 -0.78 -2.45 10.67
N ILE A 135 0.01 -2.59 9.61
CA ILE A 135 -0.50 -2.55 8.23
C ILE A 135 -0.99 -3.96 7.89
N THR A 136 -2.27 -4.07 7.57
CA THR A 136 -2.93 -5.33 7.18
C THR A 136 -3.77 -5.14 5.94
N THR A 137 -3.87 -6.17 5.10
CA THR A 137 -4.90 -6.22 4.05
C THR A 137 -6.30 -6.18 4.68
N SER A 138 -7.19 -5.44 4.05
CA SER A 138 -8.50 -5.08 4.60
C SER A 138 -9.50 -6.25 4.64
N ARG A 139 -9.33 -7.27 3.79
CA ARG A 139 -10.23 -8.43 3.69
C ARG A 139 -9.63 -9.70 4.29
N ASP A 140 -8.45 -10.09 3.84
CA ASP A 140 -7.76 -11.29 4.32
C ASP A 140 -6.29 -11.02 4.60
N THR A 141 -5.95 -10.92 5.89
CA THR A 141 -4.57 -10.77 6.41
C THR A 141 -3.59 -11.86 5.93
N SER A 142 -4.09 -12.97 5.39
CA SER A 142 -3.23 -14.01 4.79
C SER A 142 -2.62 -13.59 3.45
N GLU A 143 -3.17 -12.59 2.76
CA GLU A 143 -2.65 -12.08 1.49
C GLU A 143 -1.23 -11.54 1.64
N LEU A 144 -0.98 -10.69 2.65
CA LEU A 144 0.37 -10.17 2.93
C LEU A 144 1.34 -11.30 3.29
N GLY A 145 0.93 -12.27 4.12
CA GLY A 145 1.85 -13.32 4.54
C GLY A 145 2.12 -14.36 3.46
N LYS A 146 1.18 -14.59 2.52
CA LYS A 146 1.45 -15.34 1.29
C LYS A 146 2.42 -14.60 0.39
N TYR A 147 2.26 -13.28 0.25
CA TYR A 147 3.15 -12.43 -0.53
C TYR A 147 4.59 -12.48 -0.03
N PHE A 148 4.83 -12.22 1.27
CA PHE A 148 6.18 -12.25 1.83
C PHE A 148 6.81 -13.64 1.76
N ARG A 149 6.07 -14.72 2.06
CA ARG A 149 6.57 -16.09 1.94
C ARG A 149 7.03 -16.41 0.52
N LYS A 150 6.21 -16.06 -0.49
CA LYS A 150 6.59 -16.22 -1.90
C LYS A 150 7.84 -15.42 -2.26
N ARG A 151 7.93 -14.16 -1.84
CA ARG A 151 9.10 -13.29 -2.08
C ARG A 151 10.39 -13.88 -1.49
N LEU A 152 10.29 -14.44 -0.29
CA LEU A 152 11.40 -15.02 0.45
C LEU A 152 11.73 -16.48 0.04
N GLY A 153 10.96 -17.09 -0.87
CA GLY A 153 11.13 -18.51 -1.21
C GLY A 153 10.71 -19.47 -0.09
N VAL A 154 9.94 -19.00 0.89
CA VAL A 154 9.41 -19.80 2.01
C VAL A 154 8.08 -20.43 1.60
N GLU A 155 7.89 -21.71 1.88
CA GLU A 155 6.62 -22.39 1.60
C GLU A 155 5.45 -21.74 2.36
N LEU A 156 4.26 -21.75 1.74
CA LEU A 156 3.06 -21.19 2.36
C LEU A 156 2.74 -21.89 3.68
N GLY A 157 2.51 -21.10 4.73
CA GLY A 157 2.23 -21.59 6.07
C GLY A 157 3.47 -21.83 6.94
N ASN A 158 4.68 -21.83 6.38
CA ASN A 158 5.89 -22.03 7.18
C ASN A 158 6.30 -20.75 7.92
N LEU A 159 7.11 -20.93 8.97
CA LEU A 159 7.73 -19.86 9.74
C LEU A 159 8.77 -19.14 8.88
N ILE A 160 8.75 -17.82 8.86
CA ILE A 160 9.83 -17.00 8.31
C ILE A 160 10.87 -16.79 9.41
N THR A 161 12.12 -17.08 9.10
CA THR A 161 13.28 -17.00 9.99
C THR A 161 14.24 -15.89 9.57
N ILE A 162 15.24 -15.61 10.40
CA ILE A 162 16.29 -14.64 10.04
C ILE A 162 17.07 -15.10 8.80
N ASN A 163 17.37 -16.39 8.69
CA ASN A 163 18.08 -16.95 7.54
C ASN A 163 17.34 -16.70 6.21
N ASP A 164 16.01 -16.66 6.23
CA ASP A 164 15.22 -16.37 5.04
C ASP A 164 15.39 -14.90 4.61
N LEU A 165 15.41 -13.97 5.57
CA LEU A 165 15.68 -12.55 5.31
C LEU A 165 17.12 -12.30 4.88
N ASP A 166 18.08 -12.98 5.51
CA ASP A 166 19.51 -12.88 5.17
C ASP A 166 19.79 -13.44 3.77
N SER A 167 19.18 -14.59 3.43
CA SER A 167 19.29 -15.19 2.10
C SER A 167 18.64 -14.31 1.03
N TYR A 168 17.56 -13.61 1.39
CA TYR A 168 16.93 -12.62 0.54
C TYR A 168 17.75 -11.33 0.40
N GLY A 169 18.57 -10.99 1.40
CA GLY A 169 19.44 -9.82 1.42
C GLY A 169 18.79 -8.55 1.97
N ARG A 170 17.59 -8.64 2.58
CA ARG A 170 16.87 -7.47 3.11
C ARG A 170 15.96 -7.83 4.28
N ASP A 171 16.09 -7.07 5.38
CA ASP A 171 15.38 -7.30 6.65
C ASP A 171 14.35 -6.21 6.99
N TYR A 172 14.09 -5.28 6.08
CA TYR A 172 13.14 -4.19 6.23
C TYR A 172 12.39 -3.91 4.93
N VAL A 173 11.17 -3.40 5.03
CA VAL A 173 10.49 -2.78 3.89
C VAL A 173 10.63 -1.28 3.98
N ARG A 174 10.83 -0.62 2.84
CA ARG A 174 10.70 0.83 2.74
C ARG A 174 9.32 1.19 2.21
N ILE A 175 8.61 2.04 2.94
CA ILE A 175 7.29 2.52 2.54
C ILE A 175 7.39 3.99 2.17
N TYR A 176 7.07 4.33 0.93
CA TYR A 176 6.93 5.72 0.47
C TYR A 176 5.47 6.16 0.54
N LYS A 177 5.21 7.38 1.00
CA LYS A 177 3.89 8.02 0.88
C LYS A 177 3.83 8.75 -0.47
N LEU A 178 3.09 8.20 -1.43
CA LEU A 178 2.90 8.84 -2.74
C LEU A 178 1.81 9.93 -2.65
N ASN A 179 0.73 9.63 -1.95
CA ASN A 179 -0.35 10.53 -1.55
C ASN A 179 -1.10 9.92 -0.33
N ASP A 180 -2.23 10.51 0.08
CA ASP A 180 -2.97 10.07 1.27
C ASP A 180 -3.68 8.70 1.11
N GLU A 181 -3.89 8.25 -0.13
CA GLU A 181 -4.59 7.00 -0.44
C GLU A 181 -3.66 5.93 -1.04
N THR A 182 -2.42 6.27 -1.38
CA THR A 182 -1.49 5.41 -2.13
C THR A 182 -0.09 5.44 -1.56
N TYR A 183 0.43 4.24 -1.28
CA TYR A 183 1.76 3.99 -0.75
C TYR A 183 2.50 3.02 -1.66
N PHE A 184 3.82 3.17 -1.71
CA PHE A 184 4.70 2.26 -2.43
C PHE A 184 5.58 1.49 -1.45
N LEU A 185 5.60 0.17 -1.57
CA LEU A 185 6.41 -0.75 -0.77
C LEU A 185 7.59 -1.23 -1.63
N GLU A 186 8.78 -0.86 -1.21
CA GLU A 186 10.03 -1.37 -1.75
C GLU A 186 10.59 -2.44 -0.81
N PHE A 187 10.89 -3.59 -1.39
CA PHE A 187 11.44 -4.76 -0.71
C PHE A 187 12.41 -5.52 -1.63
N SER A 188 13.12 -4.86 -2.54
CA SER A 188 14.13 -5.48 -3.41
C SER A 188 15.55 -5.28 -2.89
#